data_AF-V7AM95-F1
#
_entry.id   AF-V7AM95-F1
#
_cell.length_a   1.000
_cell.length_b   1.000
_cell.length_c   1.000
_cell.angle_alpha   90.00
_cell.angle_beta   90.00
_cell.angle_gamma   90.00
#
_symmetry.space_group_name_H-M   'P 1'
#
loop_
_entity.id
_entity.type
_entity.pdbx_description
1 polymer ?
#
loop_
_entity_poly.entity_id
_entity_poly.type
_entity_poly.pdbx_seq_one_letter_code
_entity_poly.pdbx_strand_id
1 'polypeptide(L)'
;MHQKKSELQIGKESTGVSSDFNPLRHHHHPNHHHHPIPNLQTLTSTAPYKRPSLSKSPSLHRFPKPRRAIVPSATTVTWLSSVVSLRRRIRLFLFLSLPFFYFLVSHPTNSFLLDFLSAFFFSAALFFSLSLALPRIPSVRFFLKREARPRPGQPEFQFCVVAYPNGDVYEGEFRRGKCCGSGVYYYSMSGRYEGDWVEGKYDGFGVETWARGSRYRGQYRQGLRHGFGVYRFYTGDVYAGEWASGHSHGCGVHTCEDGSRNGDTYAGEYFADKVHGYGVYSFANGHCYEGSWHEGKRQGIGMYIFRNGETQSGHWQNGVIDIPSTQSATFPVSPVGVYHSRVLNVVQEARRAAKKAYDVAKVDERVNRAVAAANRAANAARVASVKAVQNQMHRNINNKSIPIPIV
;
A
#
# COMPACT_ATOMS: atom_id res chain seq x y z
N MET A 1 15.14 -9.75 8.19
CA MET A 1 14.32 -10.97 8.24
C MET A 1 12.90 -10.55 8.60
N HIS A 2 11.96 -10.76 7.67
CA HIS A 2 10.59 -10.28 7.79
C HIS A 2 9.79 -11.20 8.68
N GLN A 3 9.11 -10.61 9.68
CA GLN A 3 8.23 -11.36 10.56
C GLN A 3 6.89 -11.57 9.80
N LYS A 4 6.75 -12.74 9.18
CA LYS A 4 5.55 -13.15 8.45
C LYS A 4 4.43 -13.39 9.46
N LYS A 5 3.39 -12.54 9.49
CA LYS A 5 2.10 -12.94 10.10
C LYS A 5 1.57 -14.09 9.24
N SER A 6 1.29 -15.23 9.84
CA SER A 6 0.90 -16.44 9.08
C SER A 6 -0.50 -16.25 8.47
N GLU A 7 -0.73 -16.84 7.29
CA GLU A 7 -2.04 -16.78 6.60
C GLU A 7 -3.18 -17.35 7.47
N LEU A 8 -2.85 -18.28 8.39
CA LEU A 8 -3.75 -18.85 9.40
C LEU A 8 -4.12 -17.88 10.53
N GLN A 9 -3.22 -16.95 10.90
CA GLN A 9 -3.53 -15.91 11.88
C GLN A 9 -4.47 -14.87 11.29
N ILE A 10 -4.32 -14.57 10.00
CA ILE A 10 -5.13 -13.57 9.27
C ILE A 10 -6.53 -14.12 8.95
N GLY A 11 -6.65 -15.41 8.60
CA GLY A 11 -7.95 -16.04 8.30
C GLY A 11 -8.92 -16.16 9.49
N LYS A 12 -8.44 -16.09 10.74
CA LYS A 12 -9.30 -16.03 11.93
C LYS A 12 -9.90 -14.63 12.16
N GLU A 13 -9.38 -13.61 11.48
CA GLU A 13 -9.84 -12.22 11.61
C GLU A 13 -11.13 -11.97 10.80
N SER A 14 -11.39 -12.73 9.71
CA SER A 14 -12.64 -12.62 8.91
C SER A 14 -13.88 -13.26 9.56
N THR A 15 -13.69 -14.10 10.58
CA THR A 15 -14.81 -14.71 11.34
C THR A 15 -15.42 -13.78 12.39
N GLY A 16 -14.80 -12.62 12.65
CA GLY A 16 -15.21 -11.70 13.71
C GLY A 16 -16.46 -10.86 13.43
N VAL A 17 -16.97 -10.88 12.19
CA VAL A 17 -18.22 -10.19 11.85
C VAL A 17 -19.36 -11.20 12.03
N SER A 18 -19.85 -11.26 13.26
CA SER A 18 -20.74 -12.31 13.75
C SER A 18 -22.14 -12.26 13.13
N SER A 19 -22.57 -13.44 12.65
CA SER A 19 -23.91 -13.80 12.21
C SER A 19 -24.80 -14.32 13.36
N ASP A 20 -24.50 -14.03 14.63
CA ASP A 20 -25.17 -14.63 15.80
C ASP A 20 -26.62 -14.16 16.03
N PHE A 21 -27.31 -13.62 15.02
CA PHE A 21 -28.73 -13.33 15.11
C PHE A 21 -29.56 -14.53 14.62
N ASN A 22 -30.05 -15.34 15.57
CA ASN A 22 -31.11 -16.30 15.31
C ASN A 22 -32.45 -15.71 15.81
N PRO A 23 -33.35 -15.21 14.93
CA PRO A 23 -34.59 -14.54 15.34
C PRO A 23 -35.63 -15.49 15.96
N LEU A 24 -35.39 -16.81 15.95
CA LEU A 24 -36.36 -17.82 16.37
C LEU A 24 -35.77 -18.76 17.44
N ARG A 25 -35.79 -18.32 18.70
CA ARG A 25 -35.91 -19.24 19.84
C ARG A 25 -36.84 -18.65 20.89
N HIS A 26 -38.13 -18.95 20.73
CA HIS A 26 -39.02 -19.03 21.88
C HIS A 26 -38.45 -20.06 22.86
N HIS A 27 -38.28 -19.64 24.12
CA HIS A 27 -37.89 -20.53 25.21
C HIS A 27 -38.97 -21.58 25.44
N HIS A 28 -38.72 -22.80 25.01
CA HIS A 28 -39.27 -23.99 25.65
C HIS A 28 -38.15 -24.76 26.34
N HIS A 29 -38.26 -24.86 27.67
CA HIS A 29 -37.54 -25.84 28.47
C HIS A 29 -37.97 -27.24 28.03
N PRO A 30 -37.06 -28.25 28.02
CA PRO A 30 -36.97 -29.07 29.23
C PRO A 30 -35.59 -29.68 29.55
N ASN A 31 -35.45 -29.95 30.86
CA ASN A 31 -34.77 -31.03 31.58
C ASN A 31 -33.46 -31.67 31.10
N HIS A 32 -32.51 -31.62 32.05
CA HIS A 32 -31.42 -32.54 32.35
C HIS A 32 -31.54 -33.98 31.83
N HIS A 33 -30.41 -34.50 31.31
CA HIS A 33 -29.83 -35.76 31.78
C HIS A 33 -28.31 -35.80 31.60
N HIS A 34 -27.62 -36.17 32.68
CA HIS A 34 -26.21 -36.56 32.76
C HIS A 34 -25.97 -37.92 32.11
N HIS A 35 -24.80 -38.13 31.47
CA HIS A 35 -23.81 -39.19 31.78
C HIS A 35 -22.64 -39.25 30.74
N PRO A 36 -21.52 -39.95 31.01
CA PRO A 36 -20.19 -39.34 30.90
C PRO A 36 -19.25 -39.96 29.84
N ILE A 37 -18.09 -39.30 29.73
CA ILE A 37 -16.84 -39.67 29.06
C ILE A 37 -16.36 -41.11 29.39
N PRO A 38 -15.64 -41.77 28.47
CA PRO A 38 -14.47 -42.55 28.86
C PRO A 38 -13.19 -42.08 28.17
N ASN A 39 -12.14 -41.98 29.00
CA ASN A 39 -10.74 -41.88 28.61
C ASN A 39 -10.29 -43.13 27.86
N LEU A 40 -9.35 -42.99 26.92
CA LEU A 40 -8.32 -44.01 26.72
C LEU A 40 -6.96 -43.40 26.35
N GLN A 41 -5.95 -44.03 26.94
CA GLN A 41 -4.55 -43.66 27.02
C GLN A 41 -3.74 -43.97 25.75
N THR A 42 -2.66 -43.20 25.60
CA THR A 42 -1.33 -43.50 25.04
C THR A 42 -1.16 -44.69 24.09
N LEU A 43 -0.59 -44.41 22.90
CA LEU A 43 0.46 -45.24 22.31
C LEU A 43 1.55 -44.37 21.68
N THR A 44 2.73 -44.41 22.28
CA THR A 44 4.03 -44.08 21.70
C THR A 44 4.42 -45.12 20.65
N SER A 45 4.92 -44.69 19.49
CA SER A 45 5.81 -45.54 18.67
C SER A 45 6.80 -44.70 17.88
N THR A 46 8.06 -44.92 18.24
CA THR A 46 9.31 -44.55 17.59
C THR A 46 9.53 -45.29 16.26
N ALA A 47 10.03 -44.62 15.23
CA ALA A 47 11.17 -45.07 14.42
C ALA A 47 11.53 -44.08 13.28
N PRO A 48 12.79 -44.03 12.83
CA PRO A 48 13.39 -42.90 12.13
C PRO A 48 13.47 -43.11 10.61
N TYR A 49 13.31 -42.05 9.82
CA TYR A 49 13.57 -42.14 8.37
C TYR A 49 14.89 -41.49 7.97
N LYS A 50 15.66 -42.27 7.22
CA LYS A 50 17.06 -42.11 6.83
C LYS A 50 17.29 -40.97 5.83
N ARG A 51 18.43 -40.31 6.03
CA ARG A 51 19.14 -39.43 5.11
C ARG A 51 19.69 -40.22 3.90
N PRO A 52 19.78 -39.59 2.72
CA PRO A 52 20.91 -39.84 1.81
C PRO A 52 21.77 -38.57 1.64
N SER A 53 23.04 -38.71 1.98
CA SER A 53 24.15 -38.00 1.33
C SER A 53 24.35 -38.61 -0.06
N LEU A 54 24.91 -38.00 -1.11
CA LEU A 54 26.09 -37.15 -1.22
C LEU A 54 26.15 -36.75 -2.72
N SER A 55 26.53 -35.51 -3.08
CA SER A 55 27.64 -35.26 -4.02
C SER A 55 27.69 -33.81 -4.57
N LYS A 56 28.89 -33.25 -4.39
CA LYS A 56 29.64 -32.32 -5.26
C LYS A 56 29.06 -30.92 -5.53
N SER A 57 29.73 -29.98 -4.85
CA SER A 57 29.87 -28.55 -5.14
C SER A 57 30.46 -28.27 -6.53
N PRO A 58 30.41 -27.00 -6.98
CA PRO A 58 31.61 -26.19 -6.83
C PRO A 58 31.39 -24.78 -6.25
N SER A 59 32.46 -24.31 -5.64
CA SER A 59 32.71 -23.07 -4.91
C SER A 59 32.36 -21.77 -5.63
N LEU A 60 31.67 -20.86 -4.91
CA LEU A 60 31.59 -19.44 -5.26
C LEU A 60 32.60 -18.64 -4.43
N HIS A 61 33.50 -17.97 -5.14
CA HIS A 61 34.61 -17.20 -4.60
C HIS A 61 34.15 -15.99 -3.76
N ARG A 62 34.76 -15.86 -2.57
CA ARG A 62 34.67 -14.69 -1.68
C ARG A 62 35.77 -13.70 -2.07
N PHE A 63 35.42 -12.47 -2.44
CA PHE A 63 36.39 -11.39 -2.65
C PHE A 63 36.43 -10.40 -1.46
N PRO A 64 37.59 -9.76 -1.19
CA PRO A 64 37.84 -9.02 0.05
C PRO A 64 37.43 -7.53 0.01
N LYS A 65 37.37 -6.92 1.20
CA LYS A 65 37.00 -5.53 1.53
C LYS A 65 37.86 -4.48 0.79
N PRO A 66 37.33 -3.30 0.42
CA PRO A 66 38.14 -2.24 -0.18
C PRO A 66 38.93 -1.42 0.87
N ARG A 67 40.17 -1.08 0.51
CA ARG A 67 41.07 -0.15 1.21
C ARG A 67 40.62 1.31 1.01
N ARG A 68 40.90 2.14 2.03
CA ARG A 68 40.74 3.61 2.04
C ARG A 68 41.46 4.27 0.86
N ALA A 69 40.79 5.24 0.22
CA ALA A 69 41.41 6.20 -0.70
C ALA A 69 41.22 7.64 -0.17
N ILE A 70 42.24 8.44 -0.41
CA ILE A 70 42.50 9.80 0.08
C ILE A 70 41.64 10.82 -0.71
N VAL A 71 41.16 11.86 -0.02
CA VAL A 71 40.29 12.94 -0.53
C VAL A 71 41.13 14.11 -1.06
N PRO A 72 40.83 14.70 -2.24
CA PRO A 72 41.23 16.07 -2.56
C PRO A 72 40.05 17.06 -2.41
N SER A 73 40.44 18.29 -2.10
CA SER A 73 39.66 19.42 -1.58
C SER A 73 38.64 20.03 -2.56
N ALA A 74 37.57 20.56 -1.97
CA ALA A 74 36.47 21.23 -2.62
C ALA A 74 36.72 22.75 -2.75
N THR A 75 36.95 23.27 -3.96
CA THR A 75 36.95 24.73 -4.19
C THR A 75 36.42 25.20 -5.55
N THR A 76 35.95 24.35 -6.48
CA THR A 76 35.59 24.82 -7.84
C THR A 76 34.10 24.79 -8.20
N VAL A 77 33.20 24.39 -7.30
CA VAL A 77 31.76 24.21 -7.64
C VAL A 77 30.88 25.44 -7.33
N THR A 78 31.38 26.45 -6.63
CA THR A 78 30.57 27.62 -6.22
C THR A 78 30.40 28.70 -7.31
N TRP A 79 31.19 28.67 -8.38
CA TRP A 79 31.16 29.73 -9.41
C TRP A 79 30.05 29.57 -10.45
N LEU A 80 29.66 28.34 -10.83
CA LEU A 80 28.69 28.11 -11.91
C LEU A 80 27.22 28.28 -11.50
N SER A 81 26.88 28.06 -10.22
CA SER A 81 25.53 28.29 -9.70
C SER A 81 25.17 29.79 -9.63
N SER A 82 26.17 30.64 -9.42
CA SER A 82 26.01 32.09 -9.30
C SER A 82 25.66 32.75 -10.64
N VAL A 83 26.22 32.26 -11.74
CA VAL A 83 25.97 32.80 -13.10
C VAL A 83 24.56 32.47 -13.61
N VAL A 84 24.03 31.28 -13.29
CA VAL A 84 22.67 30.89 -13.69
C VAL A 84 21.60 31.64 -12.90
N SER A 85 21.85 31.90 -11.62
CA SER A 85 20.97 32.71 -10.76
C SER A 85 20.94 34.18 -11.22
N LEU A 86 22.11 34.74 -11.58
CA LEU A 86 22.23 36.11 -12.09
C LEU A 86 21.49 36.30 -13.41
N ARG A 87 21.55 35.30 -14.32
CA ARG A 87 20.85 35.33 -15.61
C ARG A 87 19.32 35.28 -15.48
N ARG A 88 18.79 34.61 -14.44
CA ARG A 88 17.34 34.60 -14.14
C ARG A 88 16.88 35.93 -13.55
N ARG A 89 17.68 36.58 -12.70
CA ARG A 89 17.36 37.89 -12.12
C ARG A 89 17.35 39.00 -13.18
N ILE A 90 18.32 39.00 -14.10
CA ILE A 90 18.35 39.98 -15.21
C ILE A 90 17.13 39.83 -16.14
N ARG A 91 16.68 38.60 -16.41
CA ARG A 91 15.46 38.36 -17.20
C ARG A 91 14.21 38.89 -16.51
N LEU A 92 14.10 38.70 -15.20
CA LEU A 92 12.94 39.16 -14.43
C LEU A 92 12.86 40.71 -14.39
N PHE A 93 14.01 41.38 -14.28
CA PHE A 93 14.09 42.84 -14.37
C PHE A 93 13.72 43.39 -15.76
N LEU A 94 14.15 42.73 -16.86
CA LEU A 94 13.78 43.12 -18.22
C LEU A 94 12.29 42.95 -18.51
N PHE A 95 11.66 41.89 -17.97
CA PHE A 95 10.22 41.67 -18.15
C PHE A 95 9.35 42.61 -17.32
N LEU A 96 9.85 43.07 -16.17
CA LEU A 96 9.12 43.99 -15.29
C LEU A 96 9.18 45.45 -15.77
N SER A 97 10.19 45.84 -16.56
CA SER A 97 10.38 47.22 -17.03
C SER A 97 9.66 47.55 -18.35
N LEU A 98 9.32 46.56 -19.16
CA LEU A 98 8.65 46.74 -20.46
C LEU A 98 7.25 47.39 -20.40
N PRO A 99 6.38 47.09 -19.40
CA PRO A 99 5.11 47.79 -19.23
C PRO A 99 5.28 49.29 -18.93
N PHE A 100 6.38 49.65 -18.26
CA PHE A 100 6.69 51.04 -17.88
C PHE A 100 7.01 51.92 -19.09
N PHE A 101 7.69 51.35 -20.10
CA PHE A 101 7.98 52.07 -21.35
C PHE A 101 6.75 52.23 -22.25
N TYR A 102 5.80 51.29 -22.21
CA TYR A 102 4.54 51.41 -22.95
C TYR A 102 3.68 52.58 -22.43
N PHE A 103 3.62 52.77 -21.10
CA PHE A 103 2.91 53.90 -20.46
C PHE A 103 3.60 55.26 -20.67
N LEU A 104 4.91 55.30 -20.95
CA LEU A 104 5.68 56.53 -21.18
C LEU A 104 5.57 57.06 -22.63
N VAL A 105 5.21 56.22 -23.60
CA VAL A 105 5.17 56.57 -25.03
C VAL A 105 3.74 56.65 -25.58
N SER A 106 2.78 55.97 -24.96
CA SER A 106 1.39 55.93 -25.44
C SER A 106 0.60 57.14 -24.94
N HIS A 107 0.06 57.93 -25.86
CA HIS A 107 -0.83 59.06 -25.53
C HIS A 107 -2.12 58.54 -24.87
N PRO A 108 -2.65 59.18 -23.82
CA PRO A 108 -3.79 58.68 -23.08
C PRO A 108 -5.03 58.73 -23.97
N THR A 109 -5.64 57.58 -24.23
CA THR A 109 -7.04 57.51 -24.64
C THR A 109 -7.86 57.09 -23.42
N ASN A 110 -9.10 57.59 -23.29
CA ASN A 110 -9.87 57.73 -22.02
C ASN A 110 -10.28 56.43 -21.28
N SER A 111 -9.57 55.30 -21.46
CA SER A 111 -9.93 54.01 -20.86
C SER A 111 -8.70 53.28 -20.32
N PHE A 112 -8.35 53.57 -19.06
CA PHE A 112 -7.28 52.91 -18.30
C PHE A 112 -7.35 51.38 -18.35
N LEU A 113 -8.57 50.81 -18.36
CA LEU A 113 -8.76 49.36 -18.44
C LEU A 113 -8.31 48.80 -19.79
N LEU A 114 -8.58 49.50 -20.89
CA LEU A 114 -8.21 49.04 -22.23
C LEU A 114 -6.68 49.03 -22.40
N ASP A 115 -6.00 50.04 -21.87
CA ASP A 115 -4.54 50.15 -21.87
C ASP A 115 -3.88 49.09 -20.98
N PHE A 116 -4.51 48.74 -19.86
CA PHE A 116 -4.03 47.65 -19.00
C PHE A 116 -4.16 46.28 -19.68
N LEU A 117 -5.33 46.02 -20.29
CA LEU A 117 -5.59 44.78 -21.02
C LEU A 117 -4.65 44.64 -22.23
N SER A 118 -4.39 45.72 -22.98
CA SER A 118 -3.46 45.69 -24.13
C SER A 118 -2.03 45.37 -23.69
N ALA A 119 -1.53 45.99 -22.61
CA ALA A 119 -0.22 45.72 -22.05
C ALA A 119 -0.08 44.28 -21.54
N PHE A 120 -1.14 43.74 -20.90
CA PHE A 120 -1.17 42.36 -20.43
C PHE A 120 -1.11 41.36 -21.60
N PHE A 121 -1.93 41.55 -22.63
CA PHE A 121 -1.95 40.66 -23.79
C PHE A 121 -0.65 40.74 -24.60
N PHE A 122 -0.04 41.92 -24.72
CA PHE A 122 1.27 42.09 -25.37
C PHE A 122 2.38 41.34 -24.62
N SER A 123 2.42 41.45 -23.29
CA SER A 123 3.38 40.72 -22.44
C SER A 123 3.21 39.20 -22.55
N ALA A 124 1.97 38.72 -22.56
CA ALA A 124 1.65 37.31 -22.75
C ALA A 124 2.09 36.81 -24.14
N ALA A 125 1.80 37.55 -25.20
CA ALA A 125 2.20 37.21 -26.57
C ALA A 125 3.73 37.16 -26.74
N LEU A 126 4.47 38.09 -26.12
CA LEU A 126 5.93 38.10 -26.10
C LEU A 126 6.50 36.89 -25.34
N PHE A 127 5.89 36.52 -24.22
CA PHE A 127 6.31 35.33 -23.46
C PHE A 127 6.12 34.04 -24.27
N PHE A 128 4.98 33.89 -24.94
CA PHE A 128 4.71 32.74 -25.79
C PHE A 128 5.60 32.70 -27.03
N SER A 129 5.83 33.83 -27.70
CA SER A 129 6.71 33.89 -28.87
C SER A 129 8.16 33.57 -28.51
N LEU A 130 8.67 34.06 -27.37
CA LEU A 130 10.02 33.72 -26.90
C LEU A 130 10.14 32.26 -26.44
N SER A 131 9.04 31.67 -25.97
CA SER A 131 8.97 30.25 -25.60
C SER A 131 8.87 29.32 -26.82
N LEU A 132 8.33 29.81 -27.94
CA LEU A 132 8.20 29.09 -29.21
C LEU A 132 9.39 29.30 -30.16
N ALA A 133 10.10 30.42 -30.05
CA ALA A 133 11.24 30.79 -30.91
C ALA A 133 12.57 30.09 -30.56
N LEU A 134 12.60 29.23 -29.54
CA LEU A 134 13.74 28.33 -29.30
C LEU A 134 13.48 26.99 -29.99
N PRO A 135 14.21 26.65 -31.06
CA PRO A 135 14.06 25.34 -31.68
C PRO A 135 14.46 24.26 -30.67
N ARG A 136 13.57 23.26 -30.52
CA ARG A 136 13.93 21.94 -30.00
C ARG A 136 15.16 21.48 -30.78
N ILE A 137 16.35 21.52 -30.16
CA ILE A 137 17.58 21.02 -30.78
C ILE A 137 17.52 19.49 -30.76
N PRO A 138 17.42 18.82 -31.93
CA PRO A 138 17.72 17.40 -32.05
C PRO A 138 19.24 17.24 -32.24
N SER A 139 19.76 16.05 -31.94
CA SER A 139 21.06 15.53 -32.40
C SER A 139 22.37 16.20 -31.91
N VAL A 140 22.90 15.69 -30.81
CA VAL A 140 24.31 15.22 -30.75
C VAL A 140 24.31 13.86 -30.04
N ARG A 141 23.88 12.82 -30.75
CA ARG A 141 23.91 11.43 -30.28
C ARG A 141 24.58 10.47 -31.26
N PHE A 142 25.45 10.96 -32.15
CA PHE A 142 26.02 10.07 -33.18
C PHE A 142 27.55 9.97 -33.28
N PHE A 143 28.33 10.76 -32.55
CA PHE A 143 29.79 10.57 -32.56
C PHE A 143 30.37 10.79 -31.17
N LEU A 144 30.31 9.72 -30.37
CA LEU A 144 31.32 9.30 -29.39
C LEU A 144 30.76 8.06 -28.69
N LYS A 145 31.04 6.90 -29.29
CA LYS A 145 31.11 5.62 -28.59
C LYS A 145 32.23 5.73 -27.56
N ARG A 146 31.93 6.39 -26.44
CA ARG A 146 32.82 6.51 -25.29
C ARG A 146 32.17 5.67 -24.21
N GLU A 147 32.84 4.58 -23.84
CA GLU A 147 32.51 3.78 -22.67
C GLU A 147 32.01 4.69 -21.54
N ALA A 148 30.76 4.48 -21.15
CA ALA A 148 30.11 5.24 -20.12
C ALA A 148 30.85 5.02 -18.80
N ARG A 149 31.81 5.90 -18.47
CA ARG A 149 32.26 6.06 -17.10
C ARG A 149 31.09 6.67 -16.31
N PRO A 150 30.73 6.12 -15.13
CA PRO A 150 29.64 6.64 -14.34
C PRO A 150 29.96 8.07 -13.89
N ARG A 151 28.96 8.96 -13.93
CA ARG A 151 29.08 10.34 -13.44
C ARG A 151 29.18 10.30 -11.91
N PRO A 152 30.16 10.97 -11.27
CA PRO A 152 30.23 11.01 -9.82
C PRO A 152 29.05 11.84 -9.27
N GLY A 153 28.21 11.23 -8.45
CA GLY A 153 27.18 11.95 -7.67
C GLY A 153 25.73 11.46 -7.80
N GLN A 154 25.43 10.46 -8.62
CA GLN A 154 24.17 9.71 -8.48
C GLN A 154 24.38 8.59 -7.46
N PRO A 155 23.46 8.34 -6.50
CA PRO A 155 23.52 7.11 -5.73
C PRO A 155 23.44 5.96 -6.74
N GLU A 156 24.53 5.20 -6.89
CA GLU A 156 24.58 4.03 -7.76
C GLU A 156 23.59 3.00 -7.22
N PHE A 157 22.39 3.00 -7.78
CA PHE A 157 21.48 1.88 -7.67
C PHE A 157 22.00 0.81 -8.61
N GLN A 158 22.33 -0.35 -8.06
CA GLN A 158 22.69 -1.52 -8.85
C GLN A 158 21.46 -2.40 -9.00
N PHE A 159 21.20 -2.91 -10.20
CA PHE A 159 20.17 -3.93 -10.40
C PHE A 159 20.78 -5.30 -10.17
N CYS A 160 20.23 -6.06 -9.22
CA CYS A 160 20.80 -7.33 -8.79
C CYS A 160 19.71 -8.40 -8.60
N VAL A 161 20.11 -9.65 -8.87
CA VAL A 161 19.39 -10.84 -8.43
C VAL A 161 20.13 -11.38 -7.20
N VAL A 162 19.45 -11.48 -6.07
CA VAL A 162 20.01 -11.94 -4.79
C VAL A 162 19.25 -13.17 -4.33
N ALA A 163 19.91 -14.32 -4.32
CA ALA A 163 19.39 -15.54 -3.72
C ALA A 163 19.84 -15.61 -2.25
N TYR A 164 18.89 -15.80 -1.34
CA TYR A 164 19.13 -15.91 0.09
C TYR A 164 19.32 -17.37 0.51
N PRO A 165 20.02 -17.64 1.64
CA PRO A 165 20.25 -19.01 2.13
C PRO A 165 18.97 -19.79 2.46
N ASN A 166 17.85 -19.10 2.72
CA ASN A 166 16.54 -19.70 2.96
C ASN A 166 15.77 -20.04 1.66
N GLY A 167 16.41 -19.87 0.50
CA GLY A 167 15.83 -20.10 -0.82
C GLY A 167 15.02 -18.92 -1.38
N ASP A 168 14.84 -17.84 -0.62
CA ASP A 168 14.13 -16.65 -1.12
C ASP A 168 14.99 -15.95 -2.19
N VAL A 169 14.33 -15.26 -3.11
CA VAL A 169 15.02 -14.53 -4.19
C VAL A 169 14.49 -13.11 -4.26
N TYR A 170 15.40 -12.14 -4.26
CA TYR A 170 15.11 -10.74 -4.55
C TYR A 170 15.62 -10.37 -5.93
N GLU A 171 14.82 -9.63 -6.69
CA GLU A 171 15.17 -9.07 -7.99
C GLU A 171 14.77 -7.60 -8.04
N GLY A 172 15.75 -6.70 -8.13
CA GLY A 172 15.43 -5.28 -8.20
C GLY A 172 16.62 -4.37 -7.89
N GLU A 173 16.29 -3.17 -7.44
CA GLU A 173 17.27 -2.14 -7.09
C GLU A 173 17.95 -2.41 -5.74
N PHE A 174 19.27 -2.19 -5.72
CA PHE A 174 20.11 -2.48 -4.57
C PHE A 174 21.06 -1.32 -4.30
N ARG A 175 21.16 -0.92 -3.04
CA ARG A 175 22.03 0.18 -2.60
C ARG A 175 22.67 -0.15 -1.26
N ARG A 176 24.00 -0.05 -1.18
CA ARG A 176 24.80 -0.28 0.04
C ARG A 176 24.48 -1.61 0.75
N GLY A 177 24.33 -2.69 -0.02
CA GLY A 177 24.07 -4.02 0.56
C GLY A 177 22.60 -4.28 0.94
N LYS A 178 21.67 -3.37 0.64
CA LYS A 178 20.25 -3.49 0.98
C LYS A 178 19.36 -3.28 -0.25
N CYS A 179 18.22 -3.97 -0.27
CA CYS A 179 17.15 -3.74 -1.24
C CYS A 179 16.57 -2.32 -1.06
N CYS A 180 16.30 -1.63 -2.16
CA CYS A 180 15.73 -0.29 -2.15
C CYS A 180 14.98 -0.02 -3.46
N GLY A 181 14.28 1.11 -3.58
CA GLY A 181 13.64 1.48 -4.84
C GLY A 181 12.54 0.49 -5.19
N SER A 182 12.47 0.01 -6.42
CA SER A 182 11.47 -0.98 -6.83
C SER A 182 12.08 -2.38 -6.97
N GLY A 183 11.32 -3.41 -6.60
CA GLY A 183 11.77 -4.80 -6.75
C GLY A 183 10.73 -5.85 -6.42
N VAL A 184 11.04 -7.08 -6.81
CA VAL A 184 10.21 -8.27 -6.61
C VAL A 184 10.93 -9.24 -5.69
N TYR A 185 10.21 -9.76 -4.71
CA TYR A 185 10.70 -10.77 -3.77
C TYR A 185 9.86 -12.04 -3.90
N TYR A 186 10.54 -13.15 -4.16
CA TYR A 186 9.95 -14.47 -4.27
C TYR A 186 10.24 -15.24 -2.99
N TYR A 187 9.19 -15.72 -2.33
CA TYR A 187 9.33 -16.56 -1.15
C TYR A 187 9.53 -18.02 -1.57
N SER A 188 10.51 -18.71 -1.00
CA SER A 188 10.80 -20.12 -1.28
C SER A 188 9.62 -21.04 -0.94
N MET A 189 8.90 -20.71 0.13
CA MET A 189 7.71 -21.41 0.61
C MET A 189 6.43 -21.00 -0.13
N SER A 190 6.55 -20.35 -1.28
CA SER A 190 5.50 -19.75 -2.13
C SER A 190 4.94 -18.38 -1.69
N GLY A 191 4.43 -17.65 -2.69
CA GLY A 191 4.03 -16.25 -2.61
C GLY A 191 5.09 -15.31 -3.20
N ARG A 192 4.74 -14.03 -3.31
CA ARG A 192 5.68 -12.97 -3.73
C ARG A 192 5.23 -11.59 -3.28
N TYR A 193 6.19 -10.67 -3.17
CA TYR A 193 5.96 -9.24 -3.02
C TYR A 193 6.48 -8.47 -4.24
N GLU A 194 5.69 -7.54 -4.75
CA GLU A 194 6.03 -6.65 -5.87
C GLU A 194 5.75 -5.21 -5.43
N GLY A 195 6.79 -4.38 -5.28
CA GLY A 195 6.56 -3.00 -4.86
C GLY A 195 7.81 -2.23 -4.48
N ASP A 196 7.60 -1.24 -3.62
CA ASP A 196 8.59 -0.29 -3.15
C ASP A 196 9.35 -0.78 -1.91
N TRP A 197 10.65 -0.45 -1.88
CA TRP A 197 11.61 -0.90 -0.89
C TRP A 197 12.39 0.26 -0.32
N VAL A 198 12.54 0.25 1.01
CA VAL A 198 13.43 1.17 1.72
C VAL A 198 14.23 0.36 2.74
N GLU A 199 15.55 0.41 2.61
CA GLU A 199 16.52 -0.25 3.52
C GLU A 199 16.23 -1.73 3.80
N GLY A 200 15.82 -2.47 2.77
CA GLY A 200 15.52 -3.90 2.89
C GLY A 200 14.15 -4.21 3.48
N LYS A 201 13.23 -3.24 3.54
CA LYS A 201 11.84 -3.44 3.98
C LYS A 201 10.84 -2.92 2.96
N TYR A 202 9.65 -3.51 2.97
CA TYR A 202 8.50 -3.00 2.21
C TYR A 202 8.13 -1.62 2.77
N ASP A 203 8.20 -0.59 1.95
CA ASP A 203 7.90 0.77 2.37
C ASP A 203 7.52 1.60 1.14
N GLY A 204 6.28 2.08 1.09
CA GLY A 204 5.65 2.63 -0.12
C GLY A 204 4.46 1.79 -0.58
N PHE A 205 4.33 1.55 -1.88
CA PHE A 205 3.19 0.83 -2.46
C PHE A 205 3.62 -0.55 -2.97
N GLY A 206 2.75 -1.54 -2.83
CA GLY A 206 3.05 -2.86 -3.35
C GLY A 206 1.88 -3.82 -3.31
N VAL A 207 2.16 -5.01 -3.85
CA VAL A 207 1.26 -6.16 -3.86
C VAL A 207 1.97 -7.34 -3.25
N GLU A 208 1.34 -7.96 -2.26
CA GLU A 208 1.78 -9.21 -1.68
C GLU A 208 0.77 -10.30 -2.00
N THR A 209 1.26 -11.44 -2.46
CA THR A 209 0.46 -12.63 -2.78
C THR A 209 0.98 -13.78 -1.95
N TRP A 210 0.07 -14.51 -1.30
CA TRP A 210 0.38 -15.66 -0.46
C TRP A 210 0.12 -16.99 -1.17
N ALA A 211 0.64 -18.06 -0.57
CA ALA A 211 0.58 -19.43 -1.05
C ALA A 211 -0.83 -19.90 -1.44
N ARG A 212 -1.82 -19.65 -0.56
CA ARG A 212 -3.19 -20.13 -0.76
C ARG A 212 -4.02 -19.21 -1.64
N GLY A 213 -3.44 -18.13 -2.17
CA GLY A 213 -4.13 -17.20 -3.06
C GLY A 213 -4.62 -15.91 -2.41
N SER A 214 -4.45 -15.73 -1.09
CA SER A 214 -4.70 -14.43 -0.47
C SER A 214 -3.82 -13.36 -1.11
N ARG A 215 -4.32 -12.12 -1.17
CA ARG A 215 -3.63 -11.03 -1.84
C ARG A 215 -3.90 -9.69 -1.17
N TYR A 216 -2.85 -8.95 -0.91
CA TYR A 216 -2.91 -7.58 -0.42
C TYR A 216 -2.40 -6.64 -1.49
N ARG A 217 -3.09 -5.52 -1.67
CA ARG A 217 -2.72 -4.45 -2.59
C ARG A 217 -2.86 -3.13 -1.85
N GLY A 218 -1.77 -2.44 -1.60
CA GLY A 218 -1.86 -1.21 -0.81
C GLY A 218 -0.52 -0.66 -0.38
N GLN A 219 -0.59 0.11 0.70
CA GLN A 219 0.54 0.81 1.29
C GLN A 219 1.24 -0.04 2.35
N TYR A 220 2.54 0.16 2.45
CA TYR A 220 3.42 -0.46 3.42
C TYR A 220 4.27 0.60 4.10
N ARG A 221 4.59 0.38 5.37
CA ARG A 221 5.55 1.18 6.13
C ARG A 221 6.35 0.26 7.01
N GLN A 222 7.69 0.32 6.91
CA GLN A 222 8.59 -0.49 7.72
C GLN A 222 8.30 -2.01 7.70
N GLY A 223 7.84 -2.53 6.56
CA GLY A 223 7.52 -3.94 6.36
C GLY A 223 6.11 -4.35 6.79
N LEU A 224 5.29 -3.43 7.28
CA LEU A 224 3.92 -3.71 7.72
C LEU A 224 2.91 -3.00 6.81
N ARG A 225 1.74 -3.62 6.61
CA ARG A 225 0.60 -2.99 5.93
C ARG A 225 0.22 -1.71 6.67
N HIS A 226 0.07 -0.61 5.96
CA HIS A 226 -0.22 0.69 6.55
C HIS A 226 -0.99 1.57 5.57
N GLY A 227 -1.59 2.67 6.03
CA GLY A 227 -2.32 3.59 5.14
C GLY A 227 -3.54 2.90 4.55
N PHE A 228 -3.71 2.95 3.23
CA PHE A 228 -4.86 2.34 2.57
C PHE A 228 -4.47 1.08 1.79
N GLY A 229 -5.36 0.08 1.80
CA GLY A 229 -5.16 -1.13 1.02
C GLY A 229 -6.37 -2.06 0.98
N VAL A 230 -6.34 -2.97 0.02
CA VAL A 230 -7.33 -4.00 -0.21
C VAL A 230 -6.70 -5.36 0.05
N TYR A 231 -7.30 -6.13 0.94
CA TYR A 231 -6.95 -7.51 1.21
C TYR A 231 -8.07 -8.42 0.70
N ARG A 232 -7.74 -9.30 -0.23
CA ARG A 232 -8.61 -10.39 -0.68
C ARG A 232 -8.14 -11.67 -0.01
N PHE A 233 -9.00 -12.27 0.78
CA PHE A 233 -8.73 -13.54 1.44
C PHE A 233 -8.85 -14.68 0.43
N TYR A 234 -8.14 -15.78 0.65
CA TYR A 234 -8.28 -16.97 -0.18
C TYR A 234 -9.68 -17.61 -0.12
N THR A 235 -10.46 -17.27 0.91
CA THR A 235 -11.88 -17.68 1.06
C THR A 235 -12.80 -16.91 0.11
N GLY A 236 -12.33 -15.81 -0.49
CA GLY A 236 -13.12 -14.91 -1.34
C GLY A 236 -13.44 -13.58 -0.63
N ASP A 237 -13.52 -13.58 0.71
CA ASP A 237 -13.79 -12.36 1.48
C ASP A 237 -12.84 -11.22 1.10
N VAL A 238 -13.33 -9.98 1.19
CA VAL A 238 -12.56 -8.80 0.84
C VAL A 238 -12.68 -7.76 1.93
N TYR A 239 -11.55 -7.25 2.39
CA TYR A 239 -11.48 -6.01 3.16
C TYR A 239 -10.82 -4.92 2.33
N ALA A 240 -11.46 -3.77 2.21
CA ALA A 240 -10.94 -2.57 1.58
C ALA A 240 -11.03 -1.40 2.54
N GLY A 241 -9.90 -0.85 2.96
CA GLY A 241 -9.94 0.21 3.99
C GLY A 241 -8.57 0.68 4.44
N GLU A 242 -8.60 1.34 5.60
CA GLU A 242 -7.43 1.80 6.33
C GLU A 242 -6.71 0.65 7.07
N TRP A 243 -5.40 0.81 7.24
CA TRP A 243 -4.48 -0.15 7.84
C TRP A 243 -3.49 0.58 8.76
N ALA A 244 -3.27 0.04 9.94
CA ALA A 244 -2.30 0.53 10.91
C ALA A 244 -1.42 -0.61 11.42
N SER A 245 -0.11 -0.53 11.20
CA SER A 245 0.87 -1.48 11.73
C SER A 245 0.48 -2.95 11.49
N GLY A 246 0.00 -3.26 10.28
CA GLY A 246 -0.40 -4.60 9.90
C GLY A 246 -1.85 -5.00 10.22
N HIS A 247 -2.63 -4.16 10.89
CA HIS A 247 -4.00 -4.45 11.32
C HIS A 247 -5.01 -3.57 10.55
N SER A 248 -6.23 -4.05 10.32
CA SER A 248 -7.32 -3.19 9.87
C SER A 248 -7.66 -2.18 10.96
N HIS A 249 -7.88 -0.94 10.54
CA HIS A 249 -8.05 0.21 11.42
C HIS A 249 -8.81 1.28 10.67
N GLY A 250 -9.36 2.29 11.36
CA GLY A 250 -10.01 3.42 10.70
C GLY A 250 -11.26 3.00 9.94
N CYS A 251 -11.55 3.62 8.79
CA CYS A 251 -12.72 3.27 8.00
C CYS A 251 -12.42 2.19 6.94
N GLY A 252 -13.33 1.23 6.78
CA GLY A 252 -13.19 0.17 5.80
C GLY A 252 -14.50 -0.56 5.49
N VAL A 253 -14.49 -1.27 4.37
CA VAL A 253 -15.58 -2.12 3.89
C VAL A 253 -15.12 -3.56 3.89
N HIS A 254 -15.94 -4.45 4.43
CA HIS A 254 -15.75 -5.90 4.38
C HIS A 254 -16.92 -6.55 3.65
N THR A 255 -16.64 -7.36 2.63
CA THR A 255 -17.63 -8.15 1.90
C THR A 255 -17.32 -9.63 2.06
N CYS A 256 -18.32 -10.39 2.48
CA CYS A 256 -18.24 -11.84 2.60
C CYS A 256 -18.59 -12.50 1.26
N GLU A 257 -17.75 -13.40 0.78
CA GLU A 257 -18.00 -14.17 -0.46
C GLU A 257 -18.09 -15.69 -0.17
N ASP A 258 -17.85 -16.10 1.06
CA ASP A 258 -17.83 -17.51 1.47
C ASP A 258 -19.14 -17.99 2.13
N GLY A 259 -19.56 -19.19 1.74
CA GLY A 259 -20.58 -19.99 2.41
C GLY A 259 -21.93 -19.30 2.61
N SER A 260 -22.49 -19.45 3.81
CA SER A 260 -23.82 -18.92 4.18
C SER A 260 -23.86 -17.40 4.35
N ARG A 261 -22.70 -16.73 4.36
CA ARG A 261 -22.57 -15.26 4.52
C ARG A 261 -22.30 -14.58 3.19
N ASN A 262 -22.31 -15.31 2.06
CA ASN A 262 -22.09 -14.71 0.75
C ASN A 262 -23.09 -13.56 0.50
N GLY A 263 -22.57 -12.35 0.29
CA GLY A 263 -23.34 -11.13 0.11
C GLY A 263 -23.45 -10.25 1.36
N ASP A 264 -23.07 -10.75 2.54
CA ASP A 264 -22.99 -9.91 3.74
C ASP A 264 -21.92 -8.82 3.55
N THR A 265 -22.25 -7.59 3.94
CA THR A 265 -21.36 -6.44 3.82
C THR A 265 -21.37 -5.61 5.09
N TYR A 266 -20.18 -5.29 5.61
CA TYR A 266 -20.00 -4.27 6.63
C TYR A 266 -19.28 -3.06 6.06
N ALA A 267 -19.77 -1.85 6.35
CA ALA A 267 -19.10 -0.60 6.05
C ALA A 267 -19.09 0.28 7.30
N GLY A 268 -17.90 0.63 7.79
CA GLY A 268 -17.78 1.42 9.01
C GLY A 268 -16.38 1.43 9.57
N GLU A 269 -16.29 1.61 10.87
CA GLU A 269 -15.03 1.76 11.60
C GLU A 269 -14.45 0.41 12.07
N TYR A 270 -13.12 0.40 12.19
CA TYR A 270 -12.29 -0.72 12.61
C TYR A 270 -11.24 -0.27 13.61
N PHE A 271 -10.95 -1.13 14.58
CA PHE A 271 -9.83 -0.97 15.50
C PHE A 271 -9.15 -2.32 15.73
N ALA A 272 -7.88 -2.41 15.33
CA ALA A 272 -7.03 -3.58 15.57
C ALA A 272 -7.67 -4.91 15.11
N ASP A 273 -7.99 -5.00 13.82
CA ASP A 273 -8.61 -6.17 13.17
C ASP A 273 -10.09 -6.42 13.53
N LYS A 274 -10.71 -5.56 14.35
CA LYS A 274 -12.10 -5.73 14.79
C LYS A 274 -12.99 -4.59 14.33
N VAL A 275 -14.21 -4.93 13.96
CA VAL A 275 -15.31 -3.97 13.76
C VAL A 275 -15.54 -3.21 15.08
N HIS A 276 -15.54 -1.88 15.00
CA HIS A 276 -15.59 -0.99 16.16
C HIS A 276 -16.28 0.32 15.79
N GLY A 277 -16.68 1.12 16.78
CA GLY A 277 -17.15 2.49 16.54
C GLY A 277 -18.52 2.49 15.86
N TYR A 278 -18.67 3.23 14.77
CA TYR A 278 -19.93 3.30 14.02
C TYR A 278 -19.85 2.59 12.67
N GLY A 279 -20.93 1.90 12.30
CA GLY A 279 -20.98 1.19 11.03
C GLY A 279 -22.34 0.61 10.68
N VAL A 280 -22.46 0.26 9.41
CA VAL A 280 -23.64 -0.36 8.80
C VAL A 280 -23.29 -1.78 8.38
N TYR A 281 -24.10 -2.74 8.79
CA TYR A 281 -24.02 -4.13 8.35
C TYR A 281 -25.26 -4.50 7.56
N SER A 282 -25.07 -4.82 6.30
CA SER A 282 -26.09 -5.32 5.40
C SER A 282 -25.97 -6.84 5.31
N PHE A 283 -27.04 -7.54 5.65
CA PHE A 283 -27.12 -8.98 5.57
C PHE A 283 -27.57 -9.40 4.16
N ALA A 284 -27.04 -10.53 3.67
CA ALA A 284 -27.42 -11.11 2.38
C ALA A 284 -28.92 -11.43 2.28
N ASN A 285 -29.57 -11.69 3.42
CA ASN A 285 -31.01 -11.95 3.50
C ASN A 285 -31.88 -10.66 3.43
N GLY A 286 -31.27 -9.49 3.26
CA GLY A 286 -31.93 -8.19 3.16
C GLY A 286 -32.19 -7.50 4.50
N HIS A 287 -31.72 -8.04 5.62
CA HIS A 287 -31.70 -7.31 6.89
C HIS A 287 -30.58 -6.27 6.91
N CYS A 288 -30.66 -5.30 7.82
CA CYS A 288 -29.63 -4.29 8.03
C CYS A 288 -29.50 -3.97 9.52
N TYR A 289 -28.28 -3.69 9.99
CA TYR A 289 -28.04 -3.06 11.28
C TYR A 289 -27.23 -1.78 11.08
N GLU A 290 -27.69 -0.69 11.69
CA GLU A 290 -27.07 0.62 11.65
C GLU A 290 -26.86 1.09 13.10
N GLY A 291 -25.61 1.23 13.53
CA GLY A 291 -25.35 1.71 14.89
C GLY A 291 -23.94 1.53 15.37
N SER A 292 -23.82 1.45 16.69
CA SER A 292 -22.55 1.29 17.39
C SER A 292 -22.08 -0.17 17.44
N TRP A 293 -20.76 -0.32 17.44
CA TRP A 293 -20.03 -1.57 17.40
C TRP A 293 -18.86 -1.55 18.39
N HIS A 294 -18.59 -2.71 18.98
CA HIS A 294 -17.44 -2.89 19.85
C HIS A 294 -16.93 -4.32 19.75
N GLU A 295 -15.64 -4.50 19.47
CA GLU A 295 -14.97 -5.80 19.45
C GLU A 295 -15.69 -6.85 18.58
N GLY A 296 -16.20 -6.44 17.41
CA GLY A 296 -16.91 -7.32 16.47
C GLY A 296 -18.40 -7.53 16.77
N LYS A 297 -18.93 -6.96 17.84
CA LYS A 297 -20.33 -7.12 18.25
C LYS A 297 -21.11 -5.82 18.13
N ARG A 298 -22.40 -5.94 17.83
CA ARG A 298 -23.36 -4.84 18.00
C ARG A 298 -23.40 -4.48 19.48
N GLN A 299 -23.06 -3.23 19.79
CA GLN A 299 -22.83 -2.76 21.15
C GLN A 299 -23.19 -1.29 21.24
N GLY A 300 -23.91 -0.88 22.29
CA GLY A 300 -24.39 0.50 22.43
C GLY A 300 -25.66 0.75 21.63
N ILE A 301 -25.90 1.97 21.21
CA ILE A 301 -27.17 2.35 20.57
C ILE A 301 -27.16 1.92 19.09
N GLY A 302 -28.29 1.41 18.60
CA GLY A 302 -28.42 1.03 17.19
C GLY A 302 -29.83 0.69 16.77
N MET A 303 -30.01 0.54 15.47
CA MET A 303 -31.26 0.16 14.82
C MET A 303 -31.05 -1.02 13.89
N TYR A 304 -31.86 -2.04 14.08
CA TYR A 304 -32.00 -3.18 13.19
C TYR A 304 -33.21 -2.97 12.29
N ILE A 305 -33.04 -3.22 11.00
CA ILE A 305 -34.06 -3.07 9.97
C ILE A 305 -34.26 -4.45 9.34
N PHE A 306 -35.45 -4.99 9.48
CA PHE A 306 -35.84 -6.25 8.86
C PHE A 306 -36.12 -6.05 7.38
N ARG A 307 -36.07 -7.13 6.61
CA ARG A 307 -36.30 -7.09 5.15
C ARG A 307 -37.70 -6.61 4.76
N ASN A 308 -38.67 -6.73 5.68
CA ASN A 308 -40.04 -6.27 5.53
C ASN A 308 -40.21 -4.77 5.86
N GLY A 309 -39.14 -4.10 6.29
CA GLY A 309 -39.14 -2.69 6.70
C GLY A 309 -39.43 -2.46 8.18
N GLU A 310 -39.76 -3.50 8.96
CA GLU A 310 -39.91 -3.37 10.41
C GLU A 310 -38.57 -3.01 11.06
N THR A 311 -38.61 -2.29 12.17
CA THR A 311 -37.39 -1.86 12.86
C THR A 311 -37.41 -2.22 14.34
N GLN A 312 -36.24 -2.62 14.85
CA GLN A 312 -35.97 -2.78 16.28
C GLN A 312 -34.82 -1.84 16.64
N SER A 313 -35.06 -0.92 17.56
CA SER A 313 -34.09 0.10 17.95
C SER A 313 -33.98 0.19 19.45
N GLY A 314 -32.80 0.52 19.95
CA GLY A 314 -32.53 0.54 21.38
C GLY A 314 -31.04 0.50 21.69
N HIS A 315 -30.73 0.14 22.93
CA HIS A 315 -29.40 -0.23 23.37
C HIS A 315 -29.17 -1.72 23.09
N TRP A 316 -27.94 -2.06 22.69
CA TRP A 316 -27.49 -3.38 22.31
C TRP A 316 -26.32 -3.75 23.22
N GLN A 317 -26.37 -4.94 23.80
CA GLN A 317 -25.32 -5.51 24.63
C GLN A 317 -24.96 -6.89 24.08
N ASN A 318 -23.70 -7.08 23.68
CA ASN A 318 -23.22 -8.36 23.15
C ASN A 318 -24.05 -8.93 21.98
N GLY A 319 -24.56 -8.07 21.09
CA GLY A 319 -25.32 -8.50 19.93
C GLY A 319 -26.83 -8.69 20.16
N VAL A 320 -27.33 -8.46 21.37
CA VAL A 320 -28.76 -8.56 21.72
C VAL A 320 -29.27 -7.20 22.19
N ILE A 321 -30.49 -6.85 21.81
CA ILE A 321 -31.15 -5.64 22.33
C ILE A 321 -31.52 -5.85 23.80
N ASP A 322 -31.01 -5.01 24.69
CA ASP A 322 -31.31 -5.08 26.13
C ASP A 322 -32.40 -4.07 26.54
N ILE A 323 -32.35 -2.86 25.98
CA ILE A 323 -33.31 -1.78 26.26
C ILE A 323 -33.88 -1.25 24.94
N PRO A 324 -35.14 -1.58 24.59
CA PRO A 324 -35.83 -1.01 23.44
C PRO A 324 -36.00 0.51 23.53
N SER A 325 -36.01 1.19 22.39
CA SER A 325 -36.25 2.64 22.34
C SER A 325 -37.73 2.98 22.49
N THR A 326 -38.02 4.09 23.18
CA THR A 326 -39.40 4.57 23.42
C THR A 326 -39.68 5.87 22.68
N GLN A 327 -40.89 5.99 22.12
CA GLN A 327 -41.34 7.20 21.38
C GLN A 327 -41.88 8.31 22.30
N SER A 328 -42.22 8.02 23.57
CA SER A 328 -42.84 8.99 24.48
C SER A 328 -41.83 9.86 25.22
N ALA A 329 -41.88 11.17 24.97
CA ALA A 329 -41.22 12.21 25.75
C ALA A 329 -42.09 12.76 26.90
N THR A 330 -43.25 12.13 27.16
CA THR A 330 -44.35 12.75 27.94
C THR A 330 -44.49 12.21 29.38
N PHE A 331 -43.73 11.19 29.76
CA PHE A 331 -43.65 10.72 31.15
C PHE A 331 -42.19 10.72 31.58
N PRO A 332 -41.85 11.04 32.84
CA PRO A 332 -40.47 10.96 33.33
C PRO A 332 -40.04 9.50 33.21
N VAL A 333 -39.34 9.20 32.12
CA VAL A 333 -38.81 7.88 31.85
C VAL A 333 -37.83 7.59 32.97
N SER A 334 -37.94 6.41 33.56
CA SER A 334 -36.87 5.83 34.39
C SER A 334 -35.50 6.17 33.79
N PRO A 335 -34.45 6.48 34.57
CA PRO A 335 -33.13 6.92 34.09
C PRO A 335 -32.42 5.96 33.10
N VAL A 336 -33.07 4.84 32.78
CA VAL A 336 -32.63 3.71 31.97
C VAL A 336 -33.18 3.75 30.52
N GLY A 337 -34.18 4.57 30.20
CA GLY A 337 -34.81 4.56 28.86
C GLY A 337 -33.98 5.17 27.73
N VAL A 338 -33.98 4.51 26.55
CA VAL A 338 -33.32 5.01 25.34
C VAL A 338 -34.33 5.80 24.49
N TYR A 339 -34.15 7.12 24.42
CA TYR A 339 -34.96 7.97 23.55
C TYR A 339 -34.71 7.66 22.06
N HIS A 340 -35.78 7.55 21.27
CA HIS A 340 -35.68 7.29 19.83
C HIS A 340 -34.83 8.33 19.08
N SER A 341 -34.83 9.60 19.53
CA SER A 341 -33.97 10.66 18.95
C SER A 341 -32.48 10.35 19.06
N ARG A 342 -32.02 9.70 20.14
CA ARG A 342 -30.63 9.27 20.29
C ARG A 342 -30.27 8.16 19.31
N VAL A 343 -31.20 7.24 19.06
CA VAL A 343 -31.03 6.18 18.05
C VAL A 343 -30.81 6.82 16.68
N LEU A 344 -31.66 7.76 16.29
CA LEU A 344 -31.57 8.41 14.98
C LEU A 344 -30.23 9.15 14.79
N ASN A 345 -29.71 9.81 15.82
CA ASN A 345 -28.39 10.43 15.78
C ASN A 345 -27.28 9.39 15.52
N VAL A 346 -27.31 8.27 16.25
CA VAL A 346 -26.31 7.21 16.11
C VAL A 346 -26.41 6.50 14.75
N VAL A 347 -27.62 6.30 14.24
CA VAL A 347 -27.87 5.81 12.88
C VAL A 347 -27.25 6.76 11.84
N GLN A 348 -27.37 8.08 12.04
CA GLN A 348 -26.76 9.05 11.15
C GLN A 348 -25.22 8.99 11.20
N GLU A 349 -24.61 8.81 12.39
CA GLU A 349 -23.17 8.59 12.53
C GLU A 349 -22.73 7.29 11.82
N ALA A 350 -23.46 6.19 12.00
CA ALA A 350 -23.19 4.93 11.31
C ALA A 350 -23.22 5.07 9.79
N ARG A 351 -24.22 5.76 9.24
CA ARG A 351 -24.30 6.04 7.80
C ARG A 351 -23.16 6.94 7.32
N ARG A 352 -22.73 7.92 8.12
CA ARG A 352 -21.56 8.77 7.79
C ARG A 352 -20.26 7.97 7.79
N ALA A 353 -20.05 7.11 8.78
CA ALA A 353 -18.91 6.21 8.84
C ALA A 353 -18.90 5.23 7.65
N ALA A 354 -20.05 4.64 7.31
CA ALA A 354 -20.20 3.76 6.15
C ALA A 354 -19.88 4.49 4.84
N LYS A 355 -20.41 5.70 4.64
CA LYS A 355 -20.10 6.53 3.46
C LYS A 355 -18.60 6.80 3.35
N LYS A 356 -17.97 7.21 4.46
CA LYS A 356 -16.52 7.42 4.52
C LYS A 356 -15.76 6.14 4.17
N ALA A 357 -16.20 4.98 4.65
CA ALA A 357 -15.61 3.69 4.31
C ALA A 357 -15.67 3.37 2.80
N TYR A 358 -16.78 3.70 2.12
CA TYR A 358 -16.87 3.54 0.66
C TYR A 358 -16.00 4.52 -0.11
N ASP A 359 -15.87 5.76 0.38
CA ASP A 359 -15.03 6.79 -0.25
C ASP A 359 -13.52 6.45 -0.19
N VAL A 360 -13.12 5.63 0.80
CA VAL A 360 -11.74 5.18 1.02
C VAL A 360 -11.23 4.23 -0.10
N ALA A 361 -12.10 3.69 -0.95
CA ALA A 361 -11.75 2.70 -1.96
C ALA A 361 -11.22 3.30 -3.29
N LYS A 362 -10.04 3.94 -3.30
CA LYS A 362 -9.34 4.34 -4.55
C LYS A 362 -7.81 4.26 -4.47
N VAL A 363 -7.25 3.09 -4.16
CA VAL A 363 -5.79 2.88 -4.01
C VAL A 363 -5.10 2.41 -5.31
N ASP A 364 -5.85 2.23 -6.40
CA ASP A 364 -5.37 1.43 -7.53
C ASP A 364 -4.22 2.04 -8.33
N GLU A 365 -4.25 3.34 -8.64
CA GLU A 365 -3.28 3.91 -9.60
C GLU A 365 -1.83 3.90 -9.05
N ARG A 366 -1.64 4.23 -7.77
CA ARG A 366 -0.31 4.25 -7.14
C ARG A 366 0.26 2.85 -6.98
N VAL A 367 -0.56 1.89 -6.57
CA VAL A 367 -0.17 0.48 -6.49
C VAL A 367 0.20 -0.05 -7.86
N ASN A 368 -0.62 0.21 -8.89
CA ASN A 368 -0.33 -0.25 -10.25
C ASN A 368 0.97 0.34 -10.79
N ARG A 369 1.27 1.61 -10.50
CA ARG A 369 2.56 2.23 -10.86
C ARG A 369 3.75 1.58 -10.15
N ALA A 370 3.64 1.31 -8.85
CA ALA A 370 4.70 0.66 -8.08
C ALA A 370 4.96 -0.78 -8.56
N VAL A 371 3.91 -1.55 -8.81
CA VAL A 371 4.02 -2.92 -9.37
C VAL A 371 4.67 -2.89 -10.75
N ALA A 372 4.29 -1.94 -11.62
CA ALA A 372 4.92 -1.81 -12.94
C ALA A 372 6.41 -1.42 -12.82
N ALA A 373 6.77 -0.57 -11.86
CA ALA A 373 8.16 -0.21 -11.59
C ALA A 373 8.96 -1.40 -11.05
N ALA A 374 8.41 -2.17 -10.11
CA ALA A 374 9.02 -3.38 -9.56
C ALA A 374 9.32 -4.41 -10.65
N ASN A 375 8.36 -4.66 -11.54
CA ASN A 375 8.55 -5.60 -12.64
C ASN A 375 9.60 -5.13 -13.66
N ARG A 376 9.68 -3.81 -13.94
CA ARG A 376 10.77 -3.25 -14.75
C ARG A 376 12.14 -3.42 -14.08
N ALA A 377 12.23 -3.15 -12.79
CA ALA A 377 13.47 -3.29 -12.02
C ALA A 377 13.94 -4.76 -11.96
N ALA A 378 13.02 -5.70 -11.75
CA ALA A 378 13.32 -7.14 -11.77
C ALA A 378 13.84 -7.59 -13.14
N ASN A 379 13.20 -7.15 -14.24
CA ASN A 379 13.69 -7.46 -15.59
C ASN A 379 15.07 -6.87 -15.86
N ALA A 380 15.32 -5.62 -15.43
CA ALA A 380 16.64 -5.00 -15.54
C ALA A 380 17.71 -5.78 -14.74
N ALA A 381 17.37 -6.25 -13.54
CA ALA A 381 18.25 -7.08 -12.72
C ALA A 381 18.63 -8.40 -13.40
N ARG A 382 17.64 -9.10 -13.98
CA ARG A 382 17.89 -10.32 -14.75
C ARG A 382 18.80 -10.07 -15.95
N VAL A 383 18.52 -9.04 -16.76
CA VAL A 383 19.37 -8.68 -17.91
C VAL A 383 20.80 -8.34 -17.48
N ALA A 384 20.96 -7.57 -16.39
CA ALA A 384 22.27 -7.24 -15.84
C ALA A 384 23.04 -8.49 -15.40
N SER A 385 22.37 -9.44 -14.74
CA SER A 385 22.98 -10.69 -14.29
C SER A 385 23.44 -11.57 -15.45
N VAL A 386 22.63 -11.73 -16.50
CA VAL A 386 22.98 -12.51 -17.71
C VAL A 386 24.17 -11.88 -18.41
N LYS A 387 24.17 -10.54 -18.58
CA LYS A 387 25.28 -9.82 -19.20
C LYS A 387 26.58 -9.97 -18.42
N ALA A 388 26.52 -9.99 -17.09
CA ALA A 388 27.69 -10.21 -16.24
C ALA A 388 28.29 -11.62 -16.46
N VAL A 389 27.44 -12.65 -16.54
CA VAL A 389 27.88 -14.03 -16.82
C VAL A 389 28.49 -14.15 -18.21
N GLN A 390 27.87 -13.58 -19.24
CA GLN A 390 28.40 -13.57 -20.61
C GLN A 390 29.78 -12.90 -20.69
N ASN A 391 29.94 -11.75 -20.03
CA ASN A 391 31.22 -11.06 -19.97
C ASN A 391 32.30 -11.88 -19.25
N GLN A 392 31.94 -12.62 -18.20
CA GLN A 392 32.86 -13.53 -17.51
C GLN A 392 33.28 -14.70 -18.42
N MET A 393 32.35 -15.28 -19.18
CA MET A 393 32.66 -16.33 -20.15
C MET A 393 33.60 -15.83 -21.25
N HIS A 394 33.33 -14.66 -21.83
CA HIS A 394 34.21 -14.07 -22.85
C HIS A 394 35.61 -13.78 -22.32
N ARG A 395 35.75 -13.26 -21.09
CA ARG A 395 37.06 -13.08 -20.45
C ARG A 395 37.79 -14.40 -20.24
N ASN A 396 37.09 -15.46 -19.84
CA ASN A 396 37.69 -16.78 -19.66
C ASN A 396 38.14 -17.40 -20.99
N ILE A 397 37.40 -17.19 -22.09
CA ILE A 397 37.80 -17.64 -23.43
C ILE A 397 39.07 -16.90 -23.87
N ASN A 398 39.10 -15.57 -23.75
CA ASN A 398 40.28 -14.77 -24.13
C ASN A 398 41.53 -15.09 -23.29
N ASN A 399 41.36 -15.47 -22.02
CA ASN A 399 42.48 -15.91 -21.18
C ASN A 399 42.98 -17.32 -21.53
N LYS A 400 42.13 -18.18 -22.13
CA LYS A 400 42.54 -19.52 -22.60
C LYS A 400 43.19 -19.50 -23.98
N SER A 401 43.06 -18.41 -24.74
CA SER A 401 43.66 -18.24 -26.07
C SER A 401 45.03 -17.55 -26.07
N ILE A 402 45.66 -17.36 -24.89
CA ILE A 402 47.04 -16.86 -24.81
C ILE A 402 47.98 -18.07 -25.01
N PRO A 403 48.82 -18.10 -26.07
CA PRO A 403 49.76 -19.20 -26.26
C PRO A 403 50.73 -19.26 -25.09
N ILE A 404 50.92 -20.46 -24.54
CA ILE A 404 51.99 -20.74 -23.58
C ILE A 404 53.32 -20.38 -24.29
N PRO A 405 54.20 -19.54 -23.71
CA PRO A 405 55.51 -19.32 -24.29
C PRO A 405 56.24 -20.67 -24.29
N ILE A 406 56.56 -21.17 -25.48
CA ILE A 406 57.46 -22.31 -25.63
C ILE A 406 58.82 -21.79 -25.16
N VAL A 407 59.26 -22.27 -23.99
CA VAL A 407 60.58 -22.01 -23.39
C VAL A 407 61.63 -22.84 -24.09
#